data_AF-A0A7X2NQP1-F1
#
_entry.id   AF-A0A7X2NQP1-F1
#
_cell.length_a   1.000
_cell.length_b   1.000
_cell.length_c   1.000
_cell.angle_alpha   90.00
_cell.angle_beta   90.00
_cell.angle_gamma   90.00
#
_symmetry.space_group_name_H-M   'P 1'
#
loop_
_entity.id
_entity.type
_entity.pdbx_description
1 polymer ?
#
loop_
_entity_poly.entity_id
_entity_poly.type
_entity_poly.pdbx_seq_one_letter_code
_entity_poly.pdbx_strand_id
1 'polypeptide(L)'
;MTPAEFHSRYQGWGEDIDGVAGVQCVDLAKEFFRIVGVPNYSEPIGGDGYADNIWYNRQKWAKWFDFIKPGHFQDGDMVLFPHAKRGGKTHKSSHVCFFYSPDIEFGTNQSISRRACDKRTNYSDALGALRWKGWEKMELKDGYQEITISGVKVTAYKSDKKVGLINAGGLKRLDQIDMDGILIYERSGNDLFDAAGTVYGPRICLNGKVDEPEDSKNYLYYAILKDGSLSFGDWDGKYKDPAAYQCMFSPKAIYAVGKTPKYAPQYGIRALSESVWQAYVAHLADGSFVKGVSKGPLKAAALWAGLQAYGADSLAIMDGGSGGIGSAQQRYWDGSKAVDAQTSGRAVGDIIVFYEPASETEKPDDSSESAKDDYQSMYQEKCAELATLQAKYEALQQTNQENLQTATDLKKKYEEAINEALDILKGVTAG
;
A
#
# COMPACT_ATOMS: atom_id res chain seq x y z
N MET A 1 -0.15 -10.71 -9.26
CA MET A 1 0.81 -11.18 -8.24
C MET A 1 1.52 -9.95 -7.72
N THR A 2 1.56 -9.75 -6.41
CA THR A 2 2.43 -8.77 -5.74
C THR A 2 3.63 -9.50 -5.13
N PRO A 3 4.68 -8.78 -4.67
CA PRO A 3 5.72 -9.39 -3.85
C PRO A 3 5.14 -10.15 -2.65
N ALA A 4 4.27 -9.52 -1.86
CA ALA A 4 3.67 -10.17 -0.68
C ALA A 4 2.89 -11.47 -1.02
N GLU A 5 2.17 -11.49 -2.15
CA GLU A 5 1.50 -12.70 -2.63
C GLU A 5 2.49 -13.79 -3.06
N PHE A 6 3.58 -13.41 -3.74
CA PHE A 6 4.65 -14.33 -4.11
C PHE A 6 5.32 -14.94 -2.87
N HIS A 7 5.70 -14.11 -1.90
CA HIS A 7 6.26 -14.54 -0.62
C HIS A 7 5.36 -15.54 0.10
N SER A 8 4.10 -15.16 0.34
CA SER A 8 3.15 -16.00 1.07
C SER A 8 2.88 -17.32 0.37
N ARG A 9 2.79 -17.32 -0.97
CA ARG A 9 2.51 -18.52 -1.75
C ARG A 9 3.68 -19.48 -1.82
N TYR A 10 4.91 -18.96 -1.88
CA TYR A 10 6.11 -19.76 -2.07
C TYR A 10 6.88 -20.01 -0.77
N GLN A 11 6.41 -19.52 0.38
CA GLN A 11 6.97 -19.89 1.68
C GLN A 11 6.92 -21.41 1.87
N GLY A 12 8.07 -22.03 2.12
CA GLY A 12 8.22 -23.48 2.27
C GLY A 12 8.25 -24.26 0.95
N TRP A 13 8.23 -23.59 -0.20
CA TRP A 13 8.33 -24.21 -1.53
C TRP A 13 9.76 -24.71 -1.81
N GLY A 14 9.92 -25.84 -2.49
CA GLY A 14 11.23 -26.32 -2.91
C GLY A 14 11.12 -27.41 -3.97
N GLU A 15 11.57 -27.11 -5.17
CA GLU A 15 11.58 -28.00 -6.33
C GLU A 15 12.89 -27.80 -7.11
N ASP A 16 13.42 -28.87 -7.68
CA ASP A 16 14.61 -28.82 -8.53
C ASP A 16 14.14 -28.64 -9.97
N ILE A 17 14.36 -27.45 -10.54
CA ILE A 17 13.74 -27.06 -11.82
C ILE A 17 14.56 -27.53 -13.01
N ASP A 18 15.88 -27.62 -12.87
CA ASP A 18 16.77 -27.98 -13.97
C ASP A 18 17.40 -29.36 -13.85
N GLY A 19 17.23 -30.03 -12.71
CA GLY A 19 17.73 -31.38 -12.46
C GLY A 19 19.25 -31.45 -12.32
N VAL A 20 19.95 -30.31 -12.20
CA VAL A 20 21.42 -30.26 -12.27
C VAL A 20 22.05 -30.62 -10.93
N ALA A 21 21.52 -30.12 -9.82
CA ALA A 21 22.20 -30.21 -8.52
C ALA A 21 21.26 -30.31 -7.32
N GLY A 22 20.01 -30.76 -7.52
CA GLY A 22 18.98 -30.71 -6.50
C GLY A 22 18.48 -29.29 -6.27
N VAL A 23 17.61 -29.12 -5.28
CA VAL A 23 17.02 -27.82 -4.93
C VAL A 23 18.09 -26.84 -4.42
N GLN A 24 18.23 -25.73 -5.12
CA GLN A 24 19.22 -24.65 -4.99
C GLN A 24 18.58 -23.26 -4.89
N CYS A 25 19.41 -22.24 -4.62
CA CYS A 25 18.96 -20.85 -4.58
C CYS A 25 18.42 -20.36 -5.93
N VAL A 26 18.96 -20.89 -7.03
CA VAL A 26 18.53 -20.54 -8.39
C VAL A 26 17.16 -21.08 -8.75
N ASP A 27 16.66 -22.13 -8.10
CA ASP A 27 15.37 -22.73 -8.45
C ASP A 27 14.20 -21.81 -8.15
N LEU A 28 14.19 -21.12 -7.00
CA LEU A 28 13.13 -20.15 -6.74
C LEU A 28 13.18 -18.99 -7.74
N ALA A 29 14.37 -18.59 -8.18
CA ALA A 29 14.53 -17.58 -9.23
C ALA A 29 14.00 -18.07 -10.60
N LYS A 30 14.25 -19.33 -10.94
CA LYS A 30 13.75 -19.98 -12.16
C LYS A 30 12.24 -20.20 -12.13
N GLU A 31 11.68 -20.57 -10.98
CA GLU A 31 10.23 -20.63 -10.79
C GLU A 31 9.63 -19.25 -11.00
N PHE A 32 10.27 -18.21 -10.48
CA PHE A 32 9.83 -16.85 -10.72
C PHE A 32 9.90 -16.49 -12.21
N PHE A 33 10.95 -16.87 -12.93
CA PHE A 33 11.03 -16.75 -14.39
C PHE A 33 9.86 -17.45 -15.11
N ARG A 34 9.46 -18.65 -14.67
CA ARG A 34 8.26 -19.34 -15.18
C ARG A 34 7.00 -18.51 -14.97
N ILE A 35 6.79 -18.03 -13.75
CA ILE A 35 5.61 -17.24 -13.36
C ILE A 35 5.49 -15.99 -14.24
N VAL A 36 6.60 -15.30 -14.49
CA VAL A 36 6.59 -14.05 -15.26
C VAL A 36 6.68 -14.25 -16.77
N GLY A 37 6.65 -15.50 -17.24
CA GLY A 37 6.60 -15.84 -18.66
C GLY A 37 7.94 -15.64 -19.40
N VAL A 38 9.07 -15.80 -18.71
CA VAL A 38 10.39 -15.90 -19.37
C VAL A 38 10.48 -17.26 -20.07
N PRO A 39 10.76 -17.30 -21.39
CA PRO A 39 10.94 -18.56 -22.11
C PRO A 39 12.16 -19.30 -21.59
N ASN A 40 12.14 -20.63 -21.69
CA ASN A 40 13.25 -21.51 -21.31
C ASN A 40 13.75 -21.28 -19.87
N TYR A 41 12.84 -20.96 -18.95
CA TYR A 41 13.15 -20.68 -17.55
C TYR A 41 13.92 -21.81 -16.84
N SER A 42 13.79 -23.05 -17.29
CA SER A 42 14.47 -24.22 -16.73
C SER A 42 15.89 -24.41 -17.22
N GLU A 43 16.33 -23.70 -18.27
CA GLU A 43 17.69 -23.83 -18.78
C GLU A 43 18.74 -23.46 -17.72
N PRO A 44 19.95 -24.05 -17.76
CA PRO A 44 21.06 -23.61 -16.95
C PRO A 44 21.26 -22.09 -17.08
N ILE A 45 21.51 -21.41 -15.96
CA ILE A 45 21.62 -19.94 -15.92
C ILE A 45 22.82 -19.38 -16.74
N GLY A 46 23.68 -20.27 -17.26
CA GLY A 46 24.81 -20.00 -18.12
C GLY A 46 26.14 -19.89 -17.36
N GLY A 47 27.23 -19.74 -18.11
CA GLY A 47 28.57 -19.56 -17.55
C GLY A 47 29.07 -20.80 -16.81
N ASP A 48 29.51 -20.60 -15.56
CA ASP A 48 30.03 -21.64 -14.65
C ASP A 48 29.01 -22.15 -13.63
N GLY A 49 27.72 -21.85 -13.83
CA GLY A 49 26.63 -22.38 -13.01
C GLY A 49 26.36 -21.63 -11.70
N TYR A 50 27.14 -20.59 -11.37
CA TYR A 50 26.88 -19.74 -10.21
C TYR A 50 25.76 -18.72 -10.45
N ALA A 51 25.00 -18.41 -9.40
CA ALA A 51 23.81 -17.54 -9.46
C ALA A 51 24.10 -16.13 -10.02
N ASP A 52 25.29 -15.59 -9.77
CA ASP A 52 25.74 -14.28 -10.26
C ASP A 52 25.82 -14.19 -11.80
N ASN A 53 25.86 -15.31 -12.52
CA ASN A 53 25.70 -15.31 -13.97
C ASN A 53 24.36 -14.72 -14.41
N ILE A 54 23.32 -14.76 -13.55
CA ILE A 54 22.07 -14.03 -13.79
C ILE A 54 22.34 -12.54 -13.90
N TRP A 55 23.17 -11.96 -13.03
CA TRP A 55 23.50 -10.55 -13.10
C TRP A 55 24.34 -10.22 -14.34
N TYR A 56 25.38 -11.00 -14.62
CA TYR A 56 26.28 -10.72 -15.74
C TYR A 56 25.59 -10.88 -17.10
N ASN A 57 24.64 -11.82 -17.22
CA ASN A 57 23.86 -12.05 -18.42
C ASN A 57 22.52 -11.29 -18.43
N ARG A 58 22.29 -10.36 -17.48
CA ARG A 58 20.96 -9.79 -17.18
C ARG A 58 20.23 -9.18 -18.38
N GLN A 59 20.99 -8.67 -19.34
CA GLN A 59 20.45 -8.03 -20.55
C GLN A 59 19.49 -8.95 -21.32
N LYS A 60 19.68 -10.28 -21.27
CA LYS A 60 18.75 -11.23 -21.92
C LYS A 60 17.33 -11.20 -21.34
N TRP A 61 17.17 -10.68 -20.12
CA TRP A 61 15.87 -10.54 -19.45
C TRP A 61 15.37 -9.10 -19.35
N ALA A 62 16.00 -8.12 -20.03
CA ALA A 62 15.63 -6.70 -19.97
C ALA A 62 14.17 -6.42 -20.40
N LYS A 63 13.56 -7.32 -21.18
CA LYS A 63 12.14 -7.25 -21.55
C LYS A 63 11.21 -7.39 -20.33
N TRP A 64 11.58 -8.22 -19.36
CA TRP A 64 10.74 -8.53 -18.19
C TRP A 64 11.19 -7.78 -16.94
N PHE A 65 12.44 -7.34 -16.87
CA PHE A 65 13.01 -6.79 -15.63
C PHE A 65 13.70 -5.45 -15.82
N ASP A 66 13.61 -4.61 -14.81
CA ASP A 66 14.49 -3.47 -14.59
C ASP A 66 15.70 -3.87 -13.75
N PHE A 67 16.82 -3.17 -13.94
CA PHE A 67 18.08 -3.47 -13.26
C PHE A 67 18.35 -2.45 -12.17
N ILE A 68 18.22 -2.89 -10.94
CA ILE A 68 18.30 -2.05 -9.74
C ILE A 68 19.73 -2.02 -9.23
N LYS A 69 20.23 -0.82 -8.95
CA LYS A 69 21.56 -0.62 -8.37
C LYS A 69 21.58 -1.03 -6.88
N PRO A 70 22.73 -1.48 -6.35
CA PRO A 70 22.87 -1.73 -4.92
C PRO A 70 22.39 -0.55 -4.07
N GLY A 71 21.66 -0.85 -2.99
CA GLY A 71 21.11 0.17 -2.07
C GLY A 71 19.74 0.75 -2.44
N HIS A 72 19.17 0.37 -3.59
CA HIS A 72 17.85 0.83 -4.05
C HIS A 72 16.80 -0.29 -4.12
N PHE A 73 17.01 -1.35 -3.34
CA PHE A 73 16.15 -2.53 -3.36
C PHE A 73 14.78 -2.26 -2.73
N GLN A 74 13.78 -2.94 -3.25
CA GLN A 74 12.39 -2.95 -2.77
C GLN A 74 11.91 -4.40 -2.64
N ASP A 75 10.81 -4.59 -1.91
CA ASP A 75 10.25 -5.93 -1.71
C ASP A 75 9.95 -6.62 -3.05
N GLY A 76 10.39 -7.87 -3.19
CA GLY A 76 10.25 -8.65 -4.42
C GLY A 76 11.34 -8.43 -5.47
N ASP A 77 12.33 -7.58 -5.21
CA ASP A 77 13.53 -7.48 -6.04
C ASP A 77 14.36 -8.76 -5.92
N MET A 78 14.70 -9.37 -7.05
CA MET A 78 15.59 -10.53 -7.10
C MET A 78 17.05 -10.04 -7.00
N VAL A 79 17.64 -10.13 -5.81
CA VAL A 79 18.99 -9.65 -5.48
C VAL A 79 20.04 -10.71 -5.78
N LEU A 80 21.15 -10.28 -6.40
CA LEU A 80 22.22 -11.16 -6.86
C LEU A 80 23.52 -10.86 -6.15
N PHE A 81 24.21 -11.91 -5.69
CA PHE A 81 25.48 -11.81 -4.98
C PHE A 81 26.62 -12.46 -5.76
N PRO A 82 27.79 -11.81 -5.84
CA PRO A 82 28.92 -12.34 -6.60
C PRO A 82 29.53 -13.56 -5.90
N HIS A 83 30.06 -14.48 -6.69
CA HIS A 83 30.94 -15.52 -6.17
C HIS A 83 32.22 -14.91 -5.56
N ALA A 84 32.87 -15.58 -4.60
CA ALA A 84 34.11 -15.10 -3.96
C ALA A 84 35.23 -14.80 -4.97
N LYS A 85 35.34 -15.62 -6.02
CA LYS A 85 36.27 -15.42 -7.16
C LYS A 85 36.02 -14.12 -7.94
N ARG A 86 34.85 -13.50 -7.76
CA ARG A 86 34.41 -12.26 -8.41
C ARG A 86 34.12 -11.14 -7.41
N GLY A 87 34.69 -11.23 -6.21
CA GLY A 87 34.62 -10.19 -5.19
C GLY A 87 33.55 -10.37 -4.11
N GLY A 88 32.82 -11.49 -4.09
CA GLY A 88 31.86 -11.82 -3.03
C GLY A 88 32.52 -12.01 -1.67
N LYS A 89 31.91 -11.42 -0.63
CA LYS A 89 32.40 -11.44 0.76
C LYS A 89 31.41 -12.13 1.69
N THR A 90 30.12 -11.81 1.56
CA THR A 90 29.05 -12.32 2.43
C THR A 90 28.52 -13.67 1.93
N HIS A 91 28.42 -13.85 0.61
CA HIS A 91 27.91 -15.06 -0.05
C HIS A 91 28.97 -15.69 -0.96
N LYS A 92 29.95 -16.37 -0.36
CA LYS A 92 31.15 -16.85 -1.07
C LYS A 92 30.87 -17.77 -2.26
N SER A 93 29.77 -18.53 -2.24
CA SER A 93 29.37 -19.46 -3.30
C SER A 93 28.46 -18.83 -4.36
N SER A 94 28.34 -17.49 -4.39
CA SER A 94 27.27 -16.77 -5.09
C SER A 94 25.89 -17.10 -4.52
N HIS A 95 24.94 -16.18 -4.68
CA HIS A 95 23.57 -16.37 -4.19
C HIS A 95 22.58 -15.54 -5.00
N VAL A 96 21.34 -16.02 -5.05
CA VAL A 96 20.17 -15.26 -5.51
C VAL A 96 19.05 -15.44 -4.49
N CYS A 97 18.41 -14.34 -4.13
CA CYS A 97 17.27 -14.31 -3.23
C CYS A 97 16.37 -13.10 -3.57
N PHE A 98 15.22 -13.01 -2.93
CA PHE A 98 14.32 -11.86 -3.04
C PHE A 98 14.45 -10.98 -1.82
N PHE A 99 14.52 -9.66 -2.02
CA PHE A 99 14.51 -8.67 -0.94
C PHE A 99 13.11 -8.57 -0.32
N TYR A 100 12.97 -8.59 1.01
CA TYR A 100 11.67 -8.40 1.72
C TYR A 100 11.76 -7.51 2.98
N SER A 101 12.95 -7.05 3.33
CA SER A 101 13.25 -6.05 4.36
C SER A 101 14.75 -5.71 4.24
N PRO A 102 15.22 -4.55 4.74
CA PRO A 102 16.65 -4.20 4.74
C PRO A 102 17.60 -5.28 5.29
N ASP A 103 17.10 -6.21 6.11
CA ASP A 103 17.86 -7.29 6.72
C ASP A 103 17.26 -8.68 6.49
N ILE A 104 16.22 -8.83 5.66
CA ILE A 104 15.56 -10.12 5.38
C ILE A 104 15.63 -10.45 3.90
N GLU A 105 16.16 -11.62 3.58
CA GLU A 105 16.00 -12.28 2.28
C GLU A 105 14.91 -13.34 2.34
N PHE A 106 14.24 -13.53 1.22
CA PHE A 106 13.39 -14.67 0.93
C PHE A 106 14.04 -15.50 -0.18
N GLY A 107 14.42 -16.73 0.13
CA GLY A 107 15.15 -17.57 -0.83
C GLY A 107 15.26 -19.01 -0.37
N THR A 108 15.69 -19.89 -1.27
CA THR A 108 15.88 -21.31 -0.95
C THR A 108 17.04 -21.51 0.03
N ASN A 109 16.76 -22.08 1.20
CA ASN A 109 17.81 -22.51 2.13
C ASN A 109 18.44 -23.83 1.69
N GLN A 110 19.58 -23.73 1.00
CA GLN A 110 20.26 -24.87 0.38
C GLN A 110 20.88 -25.85 1.38
N SER A 111 21.18 -25.43 2.62
CA SER A 111 21.95 -26.22 3.58
C SER A 111 21.11 -27.00 4.59
N ILE A 112 19.83 -26.65 4.77
CA ILE A 112 18.98 -27.26 5.80
C ILE A 112 17.71 -27.85 5.19
N SER A 113 16.76 -26.99 4.84
CA SER A 113 15.41 -27.41 4.48
C SER A 113 15.22 -27.67 3.00
N ARG A 114 16.13 -27.16 2.14
CA ARG A 114 15.97 -27.13 0.68
C ARG A 114 14.61 -26.55 0.27
N ARG A 115 14.17 -25.54 1.01
CA ARG A 115 12.90 -24.85 0.84
C ARG A 115 13.10 -23.35 0.95
N ALA A 116 12.27 -22.60 0.27
CA ALA A 116 12.16 -21.15 0.36
C ALA A 116 11.75 -20.76 1.78
N CYS A 117 12.51 -19.87 2.40
CA CYS A 117 12.23 -19.35 3.72
C CYS A 117 12.87 -17.98 3.90
N ASP A 118 12.46 -17.29 4.95
CA ASP A 118 13.08 -16.03 5.37
C ASP A 118 14.38 -16.27 6.12
N LYS A 119 15.38 -15.44 5.82
CA LYS A 119 16.65 -15.46 6.52
C LYS A 119 17.21 -14.06 6.67
N ARG A 120 17.94 -13.83 7.75
CA ARG A 120 18.69 -12.58 7.91
C ARG A 120 19.82 -12.49 6.90
N THR A 121 19.92 -11.36 6.22
CA THR A 121 20.87 -11.16 5.11
C THR A 121 21.58 -9.83 5.20
N ASN A 122 22.85 -9.86 4.80
CA ASN A 122 23.67 -8.68 4.59
C ASN A 122 23.79 -8.42 3.09
N TYR A 123 23.21 -7.32 2.64
CA TYR A 123 23.18 -6.91 1.23
C TYR A 123 24.39 -6.07 0.78
N SER A 124 25.41 -5.87 1.63
CA SER A 124 26.50 -4.90 1.40
C SER A 124 27.37 -5.17 0.16
N ASP A 125 27.45 -6.41 -0.31
CA ASP A 125 28.21 -6.83 -1.49
C ASP A 125 27.32 -7.34 -2.64
N ALA A 126 26.02 -7.04 -2.60
CA ALA A 126 25.11 -7.34 -3.70
C ALA A 126 25.57 -6.64 -5.00
N LEU A 127 25.51 -7.35 -6.11
CA LEU A 127 25.79 -6.81 -7.45
C LEU A 127 24.70 -5.82 -7.90
N GLY A 128 23.48 -6.06 -7.47
CA GLY A 128 22.26 -5.36 -7.83
C GLY A 128 21.08 -6.32 -7.79
N ALA A 129 19.95 -5.91 -8.37
CA ALA A 129 18.76 -6.75 -8.44
C ALA A 129 18.01 -6.67 -9.77
N LEU A 130 17.25 -7.71 -10.09
CA LEU A 130 16.27 -7.74 -11.16
C LEU A 130 14.89 -7.46 -10.55
N ARG A 131 14.27 -6.34 -10.94
CA ARG A 131 12.89 -6.00 -10.55
C ARG A 131 11.95 -6.38 -11.67
N TRP A 132 10.97 -7.23 -11.42
CA TRP A 132 10.01 -7.58 -12.47
C TRP A 132 9.16 -6.38 -12.83
N LYS A 133 9.07 -6.04 -14.11
CA LYS A 133 8.24 -4.94 -14.64
C LYS A 133 6.75 -5.16 -14.38
N GLY A 134 6.32 -6.40 -14.17
CA GLY A 134 4.95 -6.67 -13.75
C GLY A 134 4.66 -6.32 -12.28
N TRP A 135 5.69 -6.03 -11.47
CA TRP A 135 5.51 -5.37 -10.17
C TRP A 135 5.03 -3.92 -10.35
N GLU A 136 5.26 -3.28 -11.51
CA GLU A 136 4.90 -1.87 -11.79
C GLU A 136 3.38 -1.62 -11.96
N LYS A 137 2.53 -2.53 -11.48
CA LYS A 137 1.07 -2.31 -11.41
C LYS A 137 0.54 -2.61 -10.01
N MET A 138 1.28 -2.21 -8.99
CA MET A 138 0.70 -2.09 -7.66
C MET A 138 -0.16 -0.82 -7.65
N GLU A 139 -1.44 -1.01 -7.89
CA GLU A 139 -2.43 0.05 -7.86
C GLU A 139 -3.18 -0.02 -6.53
N LEU A 140 -3.29 1.11 -5.85
CA LEU A 140 -4.26 1.26 -4.78
C LEU A 140 -5.61 1.55 -5.44
N LYS A 141 -6.60 0.70 -5.17
CA LYS A 141 -8.00 1.00 -5.50
C LYS A 141 -8.54 2.10 -4.60
N ASP A 142 -9.56 2.81 -5.04
CA ASP A 142 -10.23 3.77 -4.18
C ASP A 142 -10.92 3.06 -3.01
N GLY A 143 -10.94 3.72 -1.85
CA GLY A 143 -11.42 3.15 -0.60
C GLY A 143 -10.36 2.38 0.19
N TYR A 144 -10.83 1.61 1.18
CA TYR A 144 -9.99 0.92 2.15
C TYR A 144 -9.39 -0.38 1.61
N GLN A 145 -8.09 -0.56 1.84
CA GLN A 145 -7.33 -1.78 1.58
C GLN A 145 -6.32 -2.02 2.71
N GLU A 146 -5.89 -3.28 2.85
CA GLU A 146 -4.65 -3.64 3.55
C GLU A 146 -3.60 -4.06 2.53
N ILE A 147 -2.43 -3.44 2.62
CA ILE A 147 -1.24 -3.81 1.84
C ILE A 147 -0.13 -4.26 2.78
N THR A 148 0.87 -4.97 2.26
CA THR A 148 2.05 -5.37 3.04
C THR A 148 3.26 -4.58 2.55
N ILE A 149 3.96 -3.93 3.46
CA ILE A 149 5.21 -3.19 3.21
C ILE A 149 6.26 -3.69 4.20
N SER A 150 7.37 -4.23 3.69
CA SER A 150 8.48 -4.81 4.46
C SER A 150 8.01 -5.80 5.52
N GLY A 151 7.11 -6.71 5.12
CA GLY A 151 6.52 -7.74 5.98
C GLY A 151 5.49 -7.21 7.00
N VAL A 152 5.20 -5.91 7.03
CA VAL A 152 4.23 -5.30 7.94
C VAL A 152 2.95 -4.95 7.18
N LYS A 153 1.80 -5.36 7.71
CA LYS A 153 0.50 -4.91 7.19
C LYS A 153 0.34 -3.40 7.43
N VAL A 154 -0.10 -2.69 6.42
CA VAL A 154 -0.38 -1.26 6.44
C VAL A 154 -1.77 -1.05 5.86
N THR A 155 -2.59 -0.28 6.54
CA THR A 155 -3.88 0.13 6.00
C THR A 155 -3.66 1.26 4.99
N ALA A 156 -4.45 1.29 3.94
CA ALA A 156 -4.43 2.34 2.93
C ALA A 156 -5.86 2.64 2.52
N TYR A 157 -6.32 3.86 2.80
CA TYR A 157 -7.54 4.40 2.24
C TYR A 157 -7.12 5.37 1.14
N LYS A 158 -7.39 5.05 -0.13
CA LYS A 158 -7.14 5.97 -1.25
C LYS A 158 -8.40 6.72 -1.61
N SER A 159 -8.30 8.00 -1.92
CA SER A 159 -9.44 8.80 -2.31
C SER A 159 -9.07 10.02 -3.13
N ASP A 160 -9.98 10.43 -4.01
CA ASP A 160 -10.00 11.72 -4.70
C ASP A 160 -10.78 12.80 -3.93
N LYS A 161 -11.38 12.43 -2.79
CA LYS A 161 -12.12 13.33 -1.91
C LYS A 161 -11.20 14.37 -1.26
N LYS A 162 -11.80 15.44 -0.74
CA LYS A 162 -11.04 16.50 -0.08
C LYS A 162 -10.40 15.99 1.19
N VAL A 163 -9.17 16.42 1.45
CA VAL A 163 -8.46 16.19 2.71
C VAL A 163 -8.67 17.37 3.64
N GLY A 164 -8.98 17.10 4.89
CA GLY A 164 -9.19 18.15 5.90
C GLY A 164 -8.52 17.81 7.22
N LEU A 165 -8.36 18.84 8.05
CA LEU A 165 -7.95 18.71 9.44
C LEU A 165 -9.10 19.18 10.33
N ILE A 166 -9.50 18.38 11.31
CA ILE A 166 -10.52 18.76 12.30
C ILE A 166 -9.84 18.88 13.66
N ASN A 167 -9.98 20.06 14.28
CA ASN A 167 -9.60 20.23 15.67
C ASN A 167 -10.65 19.58 16.58
N ALA A 168 -10.25 18.68 17.47
CA ALA A 168 -11.21 17.97 18.32
C ALA A 168 -11.75 18.80 19.51
N GLY A 169 -11.17 19.97 19.80
CA GLY A 169 -11.51 20.78 20.96
C GLY A 169 -11.05 20.15 22.28
N GLY A 170 -9.88 19.51 22.29
CA GLY A 170 -9.33 18.72 23.40
C GLY A 170 -9.04 17.28 22.98
N LEU A 171 -8.76 16.39 23.94
CA LEU A 171 -8.53 14.98 23.63
C LEU A 171 -9.85 14.22 23.50
N LYS A 172 -10.10 13.64 22.32
CA LYS A 172 -11.29 12.80 22.07
C LYS A 172 -10.94 11.53 21.32
N ARG A 173 -11.73 10.47 21.49
CA ARG A 173 -11.59 9.27 20.66
C ARG A 173 -12.06 9.56 19.24
N LEU A 174 -11.58 8.80 18.25
CA LEU A 174 -11.91 9.04 16.84
C LEU A 174 -13.42 8.96 16.54
N ASP A 175 -14.16 8.13 17.27
CA ASP A 175 -15.61 7.98 17.16
C ASP A 175 -16.40 9.16 17.72
N GLN A 176 -15.73 10.09 18.41
CA GLN A 176 -16.34 11.26 19.07
C GLN A 176 -15.97 12.59 18.38
N ILE A 177 -15.16 12.55 17.33
CA ILE A 177 -14.74 13.74 16.59
C ILE A 177 -15.49 13.76 15.27
N ASP A 178 -16.37 14.74 15.12
CA ASP A 178 -17.17 14.96 13.92
C ASP A 178 -17.30 16.47 13.64
N MET A 179 -17.85 16.80 12.47
CA MET A 179 -18.09 18.19 12.08
C MET A 179 -19.38 18.29 11.25
N ASP A 180 -20.24 19.23 11.63
CA ASP A 180 -21.49 19.48 10.91
C ASP A 180 -21.21 19.98 9.48
N GLY A 181 -22.07 19.59 8.54
CA GLY A 181 -22.00 20.04 7.15
C GLY A 181 -20.93 19.35 6.29
N ILE A 182 -20.33 18.27 6.77
CA ILE A 182 -19.45 17.41 5.96
C ILE A 182 -19.76 15.93 6.13
N LEU A 183 -19.51 15.14 5.09
CA LEU A 183 -19.53 13.68 5.12
C LEU A 183 -18.10 13.16 5.25
N ILE A 184 -17.78 12.44 6.34
CA ILE A 184 -16.44 11.91 6.61
C ILE A 184 -16.34 10.44 6.16
N TYR A 185 -15.47 10.18 5.19
CA TYR A 185 -15.21 8.85 4.64
C TYR A 185 -14.08 8.12 5.36
N GLU A 186 -13.12 8.87 5.89
CA GLU A 186 -11.99 8.32 6.62
C GLU A 186 -11.55 9.33 7.68
N ARG A 187 -11.14 8.83 8.85
CA ARG A 187 -10.54 9.62 9.93
C ARG A 187 -9.40 8.85 10.61
N SER A 188 -8.29 9.53 10.88
CA SER A 188 -7.15 8.98 11.65
C SER A 188 -6.57 10.04 12.57
N GLY A 189 -5.92 9.58 13.64
CA GLY A 189 -5.08 10.45 14.46
C GLY A 189 -4.03 11.15 13.61
N ASN A 190 -3.75 12.40 13.96
CA ASN A 190 -2.90 13.26 13.15
C ASN A 190 -1.70 13.85 13.91
N ASP A 191 -1.86 15.06 14.43
CA ASP A 191 -0.76 15.84 14.95
C ASP A 191 -0.38 15.36 16.34
N LEU A 192 0.84 15.70 16.70
CA LEU A 192 1.39 15.42 18.01
C LEU A 192 0.78 16.35 19.04
N PHE A 193 0.63 15.85 20.26
CA PHE A 193 0.02 16.59 21.34
C PHE A 193 0.67 16.27 22.69
N ASP A 194 0.58 17.22 23.61
CA ASP A 194 0.96 17.00 25.00
C ASP A 194 -0.12 16.24 25.78
N ALA A 195 0.16 15.86 27.03
CA ALA A 195 -0.82 15.14 27.86
C ALA A 195 -2.10 15.95 28.16
N ALA A 196 -2.08 17.28 27.98
CA ALA A 196 -3.23 18.16 28.14
C ALA A 196 -4.07 18.29 26.86
N GLY A 197 -3.58 17.78 25.72
CA GLY A 197 -4.22 17.89 24.41
C GLY A 197 -3.85 19.13 23.62
N THR A 198 -2.82 19.87 24.05
CA THR A 198 -2.22 20.93 23.25
C THR A 198 -1.53 20.29 22.06
N VAL A 199 -2.05 20.55 20.87
CA VAL A 199 -1.47 20.07 19.62
C VAL A 199 -0.30 20.95 19.22
N TYR A 200 0.75 20.34 18.68
CA TYR A 200 1.99 21.00 18.30
C TYR A 200 2.05 21.33 16.80
N GLY A 201 2.70 22.47 16.51
CA GLY A 201 3.04 22.87 15.14
C GLY A 201 1.96 23.67 14.42
N PRO A 202 2.26 24.15 13.20
CA PRO A 202 1.34 24.97 12.43
C PRO A 202 0.16 24.15 11.92
N ARG A 203 -1.06 24.68 12.08
CA ARG A 203 -2.28 23.99 11.61
C ARG A 203 -3.37 24.91 11.09
N ILE A 204 -4.07 24.45 10.06
CA ILE A 204 -5.26 25.10 9.49
C ILE A 204 -6.35 24.04 9.42
N CYS A 205 -7.38 24.19 10.25
CA CYS A 205 -8.47 23.25 10.40
C CYS A 205 -9.74 23.72 9.68
N LEU A 206 -10.56 22.75 9.25
CA LEU A 206 -11.84 22.98 8.59
C LEU A 206 -12.83 23.75 9.47
N ASN A 207 -12.79 23.54 10.78
CA ASN A 207 -13.64 24.23 11.77
C ASN A 207 -13.10 25.62 12.18
N GLY A 208 -12.26 26.24 11.33
CA GLY A 208 -11.77 27.61 11.50
C GLY A 208 -10.64 27.77 12.52
N LYS A 209 -10.22 26.71 13.20
CA LYS A 209 -9.06 26.75 14.09
C LYS A 209 -7.78 26.89 13.27
N VAL A 210 -7.01 27.92 13.59
CA VAL A 210 -5.71 28.21 12.98
C VAL A 210 -4.72 28.45 14.12
N ASP A 211 -3.57 27.77 14.09
CA ASP A 211 -2.49 28.00 15.06
C ASP A 211 -1.15 28.24 14.37
N GLU A 212 -0.61 29.43 14.60
CA GLU A 212 0.65 29.93 14.05
C GLU A 212 1.72 29.95 15.15
N PRO A 213 2.42 28.84 15.45
CA PRO A 213 3.47 28.89 16.45
C PRO A 213 4.63 29.77 15.95
N GLU A 214 5.04 30.78 16.71
CA GLU A 214 6.19 31.63 16.34
C GLU A 214 7.51 30.82 16.26
N ASP A 215 7.56 29.65 16.90
CA ASP A 215 8.70 28.76 16.89
C ASP A 215 8.90 28.09 15.53
N SER A 216 9.70 28.74 14.68
CA SER A 216 10.14 28.24 13.38
C SER A 216 11.20 27.13 13.43
N LYS A 217 11.70 26.75 14.60
CA LYS A 217 12.86 25.84 14.69
C LYS A 217 12.48 24.39 14.93
N ASN A 218 11.25 24.12 15.37
CA ASN A 218 10.89 22.78 15.84
C ASN A 218 9.89 22.04 14.95
N TYR A 219 9.27 22.72 13.98
CA TYR A 219 8.16 22.17 13.23
C TYR A 219 8.44 22.06 11.73
N LEU A 220 7.83 21.04 11.13
CA LEU A 220 7.59 20.98 9.69
C LEU A 220 6.15 21.39 9.43
N TYR A 221 5.84 21.74 8.19
CA TYR A 221 4.46 21.86 7.73
C TYR A 221 4.25 20.99 6.50
N TYR A 222 3.04 20.46 6.40
CA TYR A 222 2.51 19.81 5.21
C TYR A 222 1.13 20.38 4.94
N ALA A 223 0.97 21.04 3.80
CA ALA A 223 -0.19 21.80 3.47
C ALA A 223 -0.75 21.42 2.10
N ILE A 224 -2.07 21.37 2.06
CA ILE A 224 -2.86 21.18 0.84
C ILE A 224 -3.50 22.52 0.54
N LEU A 225 -3.20 23.07 -0.63
CA LEU A 225 -3.75 24.33 -1.10
C LEU A 225 -5.18 24.14 -1.63
N LYS A 226 -5.95 25.23 -1.75
CA LYS A 226 -7.33 25.16 -2.27
C LYS A 226 -7.43 24.66 -3.71
N ASP A 227 -6.37 24.77 -4.48
CA ASP A 227 -6.28 24.20 -5.84
C ASP A 227 -5.88 22.70 -5.85
N GLY A 228 -5.73 22.09 -4.67
CA GLY A 228 -5.33 20.70 -4.48
C GLY A 228 -3.80 20.49 -4.47
N SER A 229 -3.00 21.49 -4.82
CA SER A 229 -1.55 21.35 -4.87
C SER A 229 -0.93 21.32 -3.48
N LEU A 230 0.31 20.80 -3.40
CA LEU A 230 1.02 20.62 -2.15
C LEU A 230 2.08 21.69 -1.90
N SER A 231 2.14 22.15 -0.66
CA SER A 231 3.26 22.93 -0.13
C SER A 231 3.74 22.31 1.18
N PHE A 232 5.04 22.06 1.31
CA PHE A 232 5.60 21.46 2.51
C PHE A 232 7.05 21.86 2.72
N GLY A 233 7.51 21.83 3.97
CA GLY A 233 8.88 22.17 4.31
C GLY A 233 9.08 22.45 5.79
N ASP A 234 10.14 23.22 6.08
CA ASP A 234 10.39 23.73 7.43
C ASP A 234 9.42 24.88 7.68
N TRP A 235 8.85 24.92 8.88
CA TRP A 235 8.01 26.03 9.30
C TRP A 235 8.86 27.29 9.52
N ASP A 236 8.45 28.44 8.98
CA ASP A 236 9.22 29.70 9.08
C ASP A 236 8.67 30.66 10.15
N GLY A 237 7.69 30.21 10.95
CA GLY A 237 7.11 30.97 12.05
C GLY A 237 5.86 31.76 11.68
N LYS A 238 5.42 31.76 10.42
CA LYS A 238 4.28 32.57 9.97
C LYS A 238 3.55 32.02 8.76
N TYR A 239 2.25 32.25 8.68
CA TYR A 239 1.49 32.03 7.46
C TYR A 239 1.80 33.09 6.42
N LYS A 240 1.83 32.67 5.16
CA LYS A 240 1.90 33.62 4.03
C LYS A 240 0.52 34.12 3.65
N ASP A 241 -0.45 33.19 3.57
CA ASP A 241 -1.86 33.47 3.31
C ASP A 241 -2.71 32.28 3.79
N PRO A 242 -3.25 32.31 5.03
CA PRO A 242 -4.10 31.24 5.57
C PRO A 242 -5.28 30.87 4.65
N ALA A 243 -5.80 31.84 3.89
CA ALA A 243 -6.96 31.63 3.01
C ALA A 243 -6.61 30.86 1.73
N ALA A 244 -5.33 30.69 1.39
CA ALA A 244 -4.89 29.87 0.25
C ALA A 244 -4.90 28.37 0.55
N TYR A 245 -4.99 27.99 1.83
CA TYR A 245 -4.91 26.60 2.26
C TYR A 245 -6.30 25.95 2.38
N GLN A 246 -6.40 24.69 1.97
CA GLN A 246 -7.52 23.82 2.32
C GLN A 246 -7.32 23.26 3.73
N CYS A 247 -6.12 22.75 4.03
CA CYS A 247 -5.70 22.36 5.36
C CYS A 247 -4.17 22.37 5.49
N MET A 248 -3.68 22.44 6.72
CA MET A 248 -2.27 22.31 7.05
C MET A 248 -2.12 21.57 8.37
N PHE A 249 -1.10 20.71 8.46
CA PHE A 249 -0.74 19.95 9.65
C PHE A 249 0.78 19.84 9.80
N SER A 250 1.25 19.34 10.96
CA SER A 250 2.65 19.36 11.37
C SER A 250 3.22 17.94 11.54
N PRO A 251 3.75 17.33 10.47
CA PRO A 251 4.31 15.98 10.52
C PRO A 251 5.62 15.90 11.30
N LYS A 252 5.97 14.71 11.80
CA LYS A 252 7.30 14.43 12.37
C LYS A 252 8.37 14.22 11.30
N ALA A 253 7.99 13.77 10.10
CA ALA A 253 8.90 13.59 8.98
C ALA A 253 8.19 13.73 7.64
N ILE A 254 8.93 14.14 6.61
CA ILE A 254 8.44 14.28 5.23
C ILE A 254 9.43 13.61 4.27
N TYR A 255 8.90 12.80 3.37
CA TYR A 255 9.61 12.23 2.23
C TYR A 255 8.99 12.75 0.94
N ALA A 256 9.79 12.96 -0.09
CA ALA A 256 9.32 13.35 -1.41
C ALA A 256 10.31 12.93 -2.49
N VAL A 257 9.81 12.63 -3.69
CA VAL A 257 10.63 12.25 -4.83
C VAL A 257 11.67 13.33 -5.14
N GLY A 258 12.92 12.91 -5.30
CA GLY A 258 14.04 13.80 -5.62
C GLY A 258 14.47 14.75 -4.50
N LYS A 259 13.93 14.61 -3.28
CA LYS A 259 14.29 15.44 -2.13
C LYS A 259 14.89 14.61 -1.00
N THR A 260 15.83 15.20 -0.26
CA THR A 260 16.31 14.61 1.00
C THR A 260 15.18 14.60 2.02
N PRO A 261 14.96 13.48 2.75
CA PRO A 261 13.95 13.43 3.80
C PRO A 261 14.15 14.53 4.85
N LYS A 262 13.06 15.14 5.29
CA LYS A 262 13.05 16.12 6.38
C LYS A 262 12.45 15.51 7.63
N TYR A 263 12.87 16.00 8.79
CA TYR A 263 12.28 15.64 10.08
C TYR A 263 12.12 16.88 10.94
N ALA A 264 11.08 16.90 11.77
CA ALA A 264 10.84 17.96 12.72
C ALA A 264 11.94 17.93 13.81
N PRO A 265 12.70 19.03 14.02
CA PRO A 265 13.83 19.03 14.95
C PRO A 265 13.50 18.60 16.38
N GLN A 266 12.26 18.83 16.84
CA GLN A 266 11.79 18.35 18.15
C GLN A 266 11.84 16.82 18.30
N TYR A 267 11.81 16.04 17.21
CA TYR A 267 12.00 14.58 17.21
C TYR A 267 13.45 14.18 17.02
N GLY A 268 14.23 15.06 16.38
CA GLY A 268 15.53 14.73 15.82
C GLY A 268 15.47 13.59 14.79
N ILE A 269 16.63 12.99 14.53
CA ILE A 269 16.81 11.94 13.51
C ILE A 269 16.00 10.67 13.78
N ARG A 270 15.43 10.51 14.98
CA ARG A 270 14.61 9.36 15.35
C ARG A 270 13.34 9.28 14.52
N ALA A 271 12.75 10.42 14.12
CA ALA A 271 11.56 10.43 13.26
C ALA A 271 11.76 9.71 11.91
N LEU A 272 13.01 9.57 11.44
CA LEU A 272 13.34 8.83 10.22
C LEU A 272 13.75 7.37 10.48
N SER A 273 14.36 7.10 11.63
CA SER A 273 15.11 5.85 11.87
C SER A 273 14.42 4.87 12.82
N GLU A 274 13.47 5.34 13.64
CA GLU A 274 12.75 4.51 14.60
C GLU A 274 11.77 3.56 13.90
N SER A 275 11.62 2.36 14.45
CA SER A 275 10.58 1.40 14.06
C SER A 275 9.45 1.47 15.07
N VAL A 276 8.33 2.07 14.67
CA VAL A 276 7.15 2.32 15.52
C VAL A 276 5.89 2.12 14.70
N TRP A 277 4.72 2.09 15.34
CA TRP A 277 3.46 2.17 14.61
C TRP A 277 3.38 3.55 13.96
N GLN A 278 3.23 3.58 12.64
CA GLN A 278 3.20 4.81 11.85
C GLN A 278 1.75 5.20 11.55
N ALA A 279 1.46 6.50 11.60
CA ALA A 279 0.32 7.10 10.91
C ALA A 279 0.87 7.97 9.78
N TYR A 280 0.16 8.04 8.65
CA TYR A 280 0.69 8.74 7.49
C TYR A 280 -0.39 9.28 6.55
N VAL A 281 0.02 10.28 5.77
CA VAL A 281 -0.68 10.77 4.58
C VAL A 281 0.31 10.81 3.44
N ALA A 282 -0.03 10.20 2.31
CA ALA A 282 0.74 10.23 1.09
C ALA A 282 -0.06 10.90 -0.02
N HIS A 283 0.64 11.55 -0.94
CA HIS A 283 0.08 12.03 -2.19
C HIS A 283 0.68 11.21 -3.33
N LEU A 284 -0.18 10.85 -4.27
CA LEU A 284 0.17 10.02 -5.42
C LEU A 284 0.40 10.89 -6.65
N ALA A 285 1.19 10.39 -7.59
CA ALA A 285 1.50 11.09 -8.84
C ALA A 285 0.25 11.34 -9.72
N ASP A 286 -0.86 10.65 -9.46
CA ASP A 286 -2.16 10.86 -10.13
C ASP A 286 -2.99 11.99 -9.50
N GLY A 287 -2.49 12.64 -8.44
CA GLY A 287 -3.16 13.72 -7.72
C GLY A 287 -4.05 13.27 -6.56
N SER A 288 -4.26 11.96 -6.38
CA SER A 288 -5.04 11.43 -5.27
C SER A 288 -4.23 11.34 -3.97
N PHE A 289 -4.94 11.17 -2.86
CA PHE A 289 -4.33 11.01 -1.55
C PHE A 289 -4.57 9.61 -1.00
N VAL A 290 -3.59 9.13 -0.22
CA VAL A 290 -3.68 7.87 0.52
C VAL A 290 -3.42 8.14 1.98
N LYS A 291 -4.22 7.54 2.84
CA LYS A 291 -4.11 7.70 4.28
C LYS A 291 -4.20 6.38 5.00
N GLY A 292 -3.40 6.21 6.04
CA GLY A 292 -3.41 4.95 6.76
C GLY A 292 -2.50 4.90 7.96
N VAL A 293 -2.41 3.69 8.51
CA VAL A 293 -1.61 3.35 9.67
C VAL A 293 -0.93 1.99 9.47
N SER A 294 0.25 1.81 10.05
CA SER A 294 0.87 0.48 10.09
C SER A 294 0.25 -0.36 11.21
N LYS A 295 0.03 -1.66 10.94
CA LYS A 295 -0.45 -2.64 11.93
C LYS A 295 0.68 -3.32 12.72
N GLY A 296 1.88 -2.74 12.63
CA GLY A 296 3.06 -3.15 13.37
C GLY A 296 4.15 -2.09 13.29
N PRO A 297 5.25 -2.27 14.04
CA PRO A 297 6.40 -1.38 13.98
C PRO A 297 7.02 -1.39 12.58
N LEU A 298 7.13 -0.22 11.96
CA LEU A 298 7.75 -0.03 10.65
C LEU A 298 8.59 1.24 10.67
N LYS A 299 9.73 1.26 9.97
CA LYS A 299 10.50 2.50 9.77
C LYS A 299 9.81 3.38 8.73
N ALA A 300 9.82 4.70 8.94
CA ALA A 300 9.25 5.65 7.98
C ALA A 300 9.86 5.52 6.57
N ALA A 301 11.17 5.25 6.47
CA ALA A 301 11.83 5.03 5.19
C ALA A 301 11.35 3.77 4.46
N ALA A 302 10.99 2.70 5.19
CA ALA A 302 10.44 1.49 4.60
C ALA A 302 9.01 1.72 4.11
N LEU A 303 8.19 2.43 4.90
CA LEU A 303 6.85 2.87 4.49
C LEU A 303 6.90 3.72 3.21
N TRP A 304 7.83 4.68 3.16
CA TRP A 304 8.08 5.49 1.97
C TRP A 304 8.42 4.64 0.75
N ALA A 305 9.44 3.78 0.85
CA ALA A 305 9.86 2.93 -0.26
C ALA A 305 8.73 2.01 -0.76
N GLY A 306 7.91 1.49 0.16
CA GLY A 306 6.73 0.69 -0.17
C GLY A 306 5.65 1.49 -0.89
N LEU A 307 5.27 2.66 -0.38
CA LEU A 307 4.25 3.50 -1.01
C LEU A 307 4.69 4.10 -2.35
N GLN A 308 6.00 4.31 -2.57
CA GLN A 308 6.51 4.70 -3.89
C GLN A 308 6.19 3.65 -4.95
N ALA A 309 6.16 2.38 -4.59
CA ALA A 309 5.76 1.32 -5.52
C ALA A 309 4.27 1.37 -5.89
N TYR A 310 3.46 2.11 -5.13
CA TYR A 310 2.06 2.44 -5.42
C TYR A 310 1.88 3.86 -6.00
N GLY A 311 2.97 4.49 -6.45
CA GLY A 311 2.93 5.80 -7.11
C GLY A 311 2.97 7.01 -6.17
N ALA A 312 3.33 6.84 -4.90
CA ALA A 312 3.48 7.98 -3.98
C ALA A 312 4.64 8.90 -4.41
N ASP A 313 4.36 10.21 -4.53
CA ASP A 313 5.35 11.24 -4.83
C ASP A 313 5.80 12.03 -3.59
N SER A 314 5.02 11.95 -2.51
CA SER A 314 5.31 12.54 -1.21
C SER A 314 4.58 11.82 -0.09
N LEU A 315 5.14 11.91 1.12
CA LEU A 315 4.67 11.24 2.32
C LEU A 315 4.94 12.10 3.55
N ALA A 316 3.89 12.40 4.30
CA ALA A 316 3.93 12.99 5.63
C ALA A 316 3.73 11.89 6.68
N ILE A 317 4.66 11.82 7.64
CA ILE A 317 4.56 10.92 8.79
C ILE A 317 3.99 11.68 9.98
N MET A 318 2.90 11.18 10.54
CA MET A 318 2.10 11.80 11.59
C MET A 318 2.38 11.15 12.97
N ASP A 319 1.59 11.48 13.99
CA ASP A 319 1.69 10.88 15.32
C ASP A 319 1.38 9.38 15.30
N GLY A 320 2.32 8.60 15.82
CA GLY A 320 2.30 7.15 15.79
C GLY A 320 2.13 6.52 17.17
N GLY A 321 2.80 5.39 17.40
CA GLY A 321 2.82 4.72 18.69
C GLY A 321 4.15 4.03 18.98
N SER A 322 4.84 4.45 20.05
CA SER A 322 5.99 3.73 20.61
C SER A 322 5.53 2.75 21.68
N GLY A 323 5.70 1.45 21.46
CA GLY A 323 5.29 0.41 22.42
C GLY A 323 3.85 -0.12 22.26
N GLY A 324 3.18 0.22 21.16
CA GLY A 324 1.86 -0.27 20.79
C GLY A 324 1.20 0.62 19.73
N ILE A 325 -0.09 0.41 19.47
CA ILE A 325 -0.85 1.15 18.46
C ILE A 325 -0.81 2.67 18.72
N GLY A 326 -0.94 3.11 19.98
CA GLY A 326 -0.82 4.52 20.33
C GLY A 326 -1.80 5.41 19.56
N SER A 327 -1.28 6.46 18.92
CA SER A 327 -2.08 7.39 18.10
C SER A 327 -2.26 6.91 16.65
N ALA A 328 -1.61 5.82 16.24
CA ALA A 328 -1.77 5.21 14.91
C ALA A 328 -3.11 4.47 14.79
N GLN A 329 -4.21 5.22 14.81
CA GLN A 329 -5.59 4.74 14.79
C GLN A 329 -6.30 5.24 13.55
N GLN A 330 -7.15 4.41 12.94
CA GLN A 330 -7.90 4.73 11.73
C GLN A 330 -9.32 4.15 11.78
N ARG A 331 -10.29 4.97 11.39
CA ARG A 331 -11.67 4.57 11.07
C ARG A 331 -12.01 4.99 9.65
N TYR A 332 -12.83 4.20 8.98
CA TYR A 332 -13.25 4.48 7.61
C TYR A 332 -14.70 4.06 7.38
N TRP A 333 -15.31 4.61 6.35
CA TRP A 333 -16.62 4.22 5.84
C TRP A 333 -16.48 3.02 4.90
N ASP A 334 -17.10 1.90 5.23
CA ASP A 334 -17.06 0.67 4.43
C ASP A 334 -18.09 0.64 3.28
N GLY A 335 -18.87 1.71 3.12
CA GLY A 335 -20.02 1.79 2.23
C GLY A 335 -21.36 1.78 2.95
N SER A 336 -21.39 1.29 4.20
CA SER A 336 -22.60 1.16 5.02
C SER A 336 -22.50 1.79 6.41
N LYS A 337 -21.31 1.76 7.02
CA LYS A 337 -21.07 2.30 8.36
C LYS A 337 -19.59 2.66 8.55
N ALA A 338 -19.33 3.42 9.61
CA ALA A 338 -17.98 3.66 10.08
C ALA A 338 -17.42 2.41 10.79
N VAL A 339 -16.27 1.92 10.35
CA VAL A 339 -15.58 0.73 10.86
C VAL A 339 -14.18 1.12 11.38
N ASP A 340 -13.77 0.51 12.49
CA ASP A 340 -12.40 0.61 13.00
C ASP A 340 -11.46 -0.29 12.16
N ALA A 341 -10.54 0.31 11.41
CA ALA A 341 -9.45 -0.44 10.76
C ALA A 341 -8.38 -0.83 11.77
N GLN A 342 -8.08 0.08 12.70
CA GLN A 342 -7.15 -0.08 13.81
C GLN A 342 -7.46 0.96 14.88
N THR A 343 -7.56 0.55 16.14
CA THR A 343 -7.82 1.46 17.27
C THR A 343 -7.08 0.99 18.52
N SER A 344 -6.63 1.94 19.33
CA SER A 344 -6.10 1.71 20.67
C SER A 344 -7.08 2.21 21.75
N GLY A 345 -8.14 2.92 21.35
CA GLY A 345 -9.02 3.67 22.24
C GLY A 345 -8.39 4.96 22.78
N ARG A 346 -7.14 5.29 22.42
CA ARG A 346 -6.47 6.52 22.87
C ARG A 346 -7.18 7.75 22.31
N ALA A 347 -7.43 8.72 23.17
CA ALA A 347 -7.93 10.02 22.75
C ALA A 347 -6.82 10.83 22.04
N VAL A 348 -7.17 11.55 20.97
CA VAL A 348 -6.27 12.33 20.11
C VAL A 348 -6.73 13.79 20.05
N GLY A 349 -5.80 14.71 19.76
CA GLY A 349 -6.09 16.15 19.71
C GLY A 349 -6.71 16.62 18.39
N ASP A 350 -6.14 16.21 17.26
CA ASP A 350 -6.66 16.51 15.93
C ASP A 350 -6.73 15.24 15.07
N ILE A 351 -7.62 15.26 14.08
CA ILE A 351 -7.73 14.20 13.08
C ILE A 351 -7.64 14.76 11.67
N ILE A 352 -6.94 14.04 10.80
CA ILE A 352 -7.08 14.26 9.36
C ILE A 352 -8.24 13.40 8.87
N VAL A 353 -9.01 13.96 7.94
CA VAL A 353 -10.16 13.33 7.33
C VAL A 353 -10.11 13.37 5.82
N PHE A 354 -10.70 12.36 5.19
CA PHE A 354 -11.24 12.49 3.83
C PHE A 354 -12.72 12.80 3.91
N TYR A 355 -13.15 13.86 3.23
CA TYR A 355 -14.49 14.40 3.37
C TYR A 355 -15.06 14.98 2.07
N GLU A 356 -16.38 15.16 2.09
CA GLU A 356 -17.11 16.02 1.15
C GLU A 356 -17.94 17.03 1.92
N PRO A 357 -18.09 18.27 1.43
CA PRO A 357 -19.14 19.16 1.91
C PRO A 357 -20.51 18.50 1.70
N ALA A 358 -21.37 18.54 2.71
CA ALA A 358 -22.78 18.23 2.52
C ALA A 358 -23.35 19.25 1.51
N SER A 359 -24.15 18.79 0.54
CA SER A 359 -24.63 19.66 -0.55
C SER A 359 -25.49 20.81 -0.02
N GLU A 360 -25.39 22.01 -0.60
CA GLU A 360 -26.15 23.21 -0.16
C GLU A 360 -27.69 23.05 -0.30
N THR A 361 -28.15 22.03 -1.02
CA THR A 361 -29.58 21.65 -1.12
C THR A 361 -30.12 20.91 0.11
N GLU A 362 -29.27 20.57 1.08
CA GLU A 362 -29.61 19.82 2.30
C GLU A 362 -29.28 20.60 3.57
N LYS A 363 -29.47 21.93 3.58
CA LYS A 363 -29.62 22.65 4.84
C LYS A 363 -31.10 22.71 5.18
N PRO A 364 -31.58 22.00 6.22
CA PRO A 364 -32.87 22.34 6.80
C PRO A 364 -32.76 23.79 7.29
N ASP A 365 -33.74 24.59 6.90
CA ASP A 365 -33.85 25.96 7.35
C ASP A 365 -33.85 25.97 8.88
N ASP A 366 -33.04 26.87 9.44
CA ASP A 366 -32.67 26.93 10.84
C ASP A 366 -33.89 27.37 11.67
N SER A 367 -34.83 26.45 11.94
CA SER A 367 -35.91 26.69 12.88
C SER A 367 -36.48 25.40 13.47
N SER A 368 -36.43 25.34 14.81
CA SER A 368 -37.16 24.47 15.74
C SER A 368 -36.63 23.05 16.04
N GLU A 369 -35.97 22.93 17.20
CA GLU A 369 -36.14 21.97 18.31
C GLU A 369 -36.66 20.51 18.13
N SER A 370 -36.73 19.90 16.94
CA SER A 370 -37.19 18.49 16.81
C SER A 370 -36.37 17.57 15.90
N ALA A 371 -35.07 17.83 15.69
CA ALA A 371 -34.20 17.11 14.76
C ALA A 371 -33.70 15.72 15.25
N LYS A 372 -34.60 14.84 15.69
CA LYS A 372 -34.30 13.39 15.82
C LYS A 372 -34.87 12.54 14.68
N ASP A 373 -35.85 13.06 13.93
CA ASP A 373 -36.56 12.27 12.92
C ASP A 373 -36.01 12.41 11.49
N ASP A 374 -35.16 13.41 11.21
CA ASP A 374 -34.72 13.72 9.83
C ASP A 374 -33.55 12.84 9.34
N TYR A 375 -32.60 12.52 10.23
CA TYR A 375 -31.51 11.58 9.91
C TYR A 375 -32.00 10.17 9.59
N GLN A 376 -33.09 9.74 10.23
CA GLN A 376 -33.66 8.41 10.02
C GLN A 376 -34.34 8.31 8.65
N SER A 377 -34.95 9.40 8.17
CA SER A 377 -35.54 9.52 6.84
C SER A 377 -34.47 9.42 5.74
N MET A 378 -33.41 10.23 5.83
CA MET A 378 -32.30 10.20 4.86
C MET A 378 -31.58 8.85 4.84
N TYR A 379 -31.37 8.23 6.01
CA TYR A 379 -30.81 6.89 6.11
C TYR A 379 -31.71 5.84 5.44
N GLN A 380 -33.03 5.92 5.65
CA GLN A 380 -33.99 5.02 5.00
C GLN A 380 -34.02 5.19 3.48
N GLU A 381 -33.90 6.41 2.97
CA GLU A 381 -33.85 6.69 1.54
C GLU A 381 -32.57 6.11 0.90
N LYS A 382 -31.41 6.31 1.55
CA LYS A 382 -30.14 5.70 1.09
C LYS A 382 -30.15 4.18 1.18
N CYS A 383 -30.77 3.60 2.22
CA CYS A 383 -30.97 2.16 2.30
C CYS A 383 -31.87 1.63 1.16
N ALA A 384 -32.91 2.37 0.76
CA ALA A 384 -33.78 2.00 -0.35
C ALA A 384 -33.05 2.08 -1.71
N GLU A 385 -32.21 3.09 -1.90
CA GLU A 385 -31.35 3.23 -3.08
C GLU A 385 -30.37 2.05 -3.19
N LEU A 386 -29.67 1.72 -2.10
CA LEU A 386 -28.75 0.58 -2.04
C LEU A 386 -29.45 -0.76 -2.26
N ALA A 387 -30.64 -0.96 -1.69
CA ALA A 387 -31.45 -2.16 -1.92
C ALA A 387 -31.83 -2.31 -3.41
N THR A 388 -32.13 -1.20 -4.09
CA THR A 388 -32.43 -1.19 -5.52
C THR A 388 -31.21 -1.55 -6.37
N LEU A 389 -30.04 -1.04 -6.02
CA LEU A 389 -28.77 -1.40 -6.66
C LEU A 389 -28.40 -2.87 -6.45
N GLN A 390 -28.58 -3.38 -5.23
CA GLN A 390 -28.34 -4.79 -4.89
C GLN A 390 -29.25 -5.72 -5.71
N ALA A 391 -30.54 -5.40 -5.82
CA ALA A 391 -31.48 -6.17 -6.65
C ALA A 391 -31.08 -6.18 -8.13
N LYS A 392 -30.61 -5.04 -8.67
CA LYS A 392 -30.09 -4.98 -10.05
C LYS A 392 -28.85 -5.86 -10.23
N TYR A 393 -27.94 -5.86 -9.26
CA TYR A 393 -26.73 -6.68 -9.29
C TYR A 393 -27.06 -8.18 -9.26
N GLU A 394 -27.98 -8.60 -8.40
CA GLU A 394 -28.44 -10.00 -8.31
C GLU A 394 -29.12 -10.46 -9.60
N ALA A 395 -29.97 -9.62 -10.22
CA ALA A 395 -30.57 -9.91 -11.53
C ALA A 395 -29.50 -10.07 -12.63
N LEU A 396 -28.43 -9.28 -12.58
CA LEU A 396 -27.31 -9.38 -13.52
C LEU A 396 -26.52 -10.69 -13.31
N GLN A 397 -26.32 -11.11 -12.06
CA GLN A 397 -25.69 -12.39 -11.74
C GLN A 397 -26.52 -13.57 -12.24
N GLN A 398 -27.84 -13.54 -12.06
CA GLN A 398 -28.74 -14.57 -12.56
C GLN A 398 -28.66 -14.66 -14.10
N THR A 399 -28.71 -13.52 -14.79
CA THR A 399 -28.57 -13.45 -16.25
C THR A 399 -27.24 -14.07 -16.72
N ASN A 400 -26.14 -13.80 -16.01
CA ASN A 400 -24.84 -14.40 -16.32
C ASN A 400 -24.82 -15.92 -16.12
N GLN A 401 -25.49 -16.43 -15.08
CA GLN A 401 -25.62 -17.88 -14.86
C GLN A 401 -26.44 -18.56 -15.97
N GLU A 402 -27.54 -17.94 -16.39
CA GLU A 402 -28.38 -18.44 -17.50
C GLU A 402 -27.60 -18.47 -18.83
N ASN A 403 -26.81 -17.44 -19.10
CA ASN A 403 -25.92 -17.39 -20.26
C ASN A 403 -24.85 -18.49 -20.21
N LEU A 404 -24.26 -18.73 -19.04
CA LEU A 404 -23.25 -19.78 -18.86
C LEU A 404 -23.85 -21.18 -19.06
N GLN A 405 -25.06 -21.42 -18.55
CA GLN A 405 -25.77 -22.67 -18.76
C GLN A 405 -26.08 -22.88 -20.26
N THR A 406 -26.58 -21.86 -20.94
CA THR A 406 -26.85 -21.89 -22.39
C THR A 406 -25.59 -22.22 -23.20
N ALA A 407 -24.46 -21.61 -22.86
CA ALA A 407 -23.17 -21.92 -23.51
C ALA A 407 -22.71 -23.37 -23.25
N THR A 408 -22.95 -23.88 -22.05
CA THR A 408 -22.64 -25.26 -21.67
C THR A 408 -23.49 -26.27 -22.46
N ASP A 409 -24.79 -26.00 -22.59
CA ASP A 409 -25.71 -26.85 -23.35
C ASP A 409 -25.38 -26.86 -24.85
N LEU A 410 -25.04 -25.69 -25.41
CA LEU A 410 -24.55 -25.57 -26.79
C LEU A 410 -23.27 -26.36 -27.02
N LYS A 411 -22.30 -26.28 -26.09
CA LYS A 411 -21.07 -27.05 -26.15
C LYS A 411 -21.36 -28.55 -26.20
N LYS A 412 -22.22 -29.05 -25.31
CA LYS A 412 -22.61 -30.46 -25.28
C LYS A 412 -23.25 -30.91 -26.60
N LYS A 413 -24.16 -30.10 -27.15
CA LYS A 413 -24.79 -30.37 -28.44
C LYS A 413 -23.78 -30.45 -29.60
N TYR A 414 -22.76 -29.58 -29.60
CA TYR A 414 -21.69 -29.65 -30.58
C TYR A 414 -20.80 -30.88 -30.41
N GLU A 415 -20.47 -31.25 -29.17
CA GLU A 415 -19.70 -32.47 -28.90
C GLU A 415 -20.45 -33.74 -29.36
N GLU A 416 -21.76 -33.81 -29.14
CA GLU A 416 -22.61 -34.89 -29.64
C GLU A 416 -22.61 -34.96 -31.18
N ALA A 417 -22.80 -33.82 -31.86
CA ALA A 417 -22.79 -33.75 -33.32
C ALA A 417 -21.42 -34.11 -33.93
N ILE A 418 -20.32 -33.72 -33.28
CA ILE A 418 -18.96 -34.08 -33.69
C ILE A 418 -18.76 -35.60 -33.59
N ASN A 419 -19.20 -36.21 -32.48
CA ASN A 419 -19.07 -37.65 -32.28
C ASN A 419 -19.89 -38.46 -33.31
N GLU A 420 -21.13 -38.04 -33.60
CA GLU A 420 -21.95 -38.65 -34.64
C GLU A 420 -21.28 -38.58 -36.02
N ALA A 421 -20.72 -37.42 -36.37
CA ALA A 421 -19.99 -37.26 -37.62
C ALA A 421 -18.73 -38.15 -37.70
N LEU A 422 -18.00 -38.29 -36.58
CA LEU A 422 -16.83 -39.17 -36.50
C LEU A 422 -17.20 -40.65 -36.66
N ASP A 423 -18.33 -41.09 -36.12
CA ASP A 423 -18.79 -42.48 -36.25
C ASP A 423 -19.23 -42.80 -37.69
N ILE A 424 -19.89 -41.87 -38.37
CA ILE A 424 -20.20 -42.00 -39.82
C ILE A 424 -18.91 -42.15 -40.62
N LEU A 425 -17.90 -41.31 -40.37
CA LEU A 425 -16.61 -41.36 -41.07
C LEU A 425 -15.87 -42.69 -40.85
N LYS A 426 -15.95 -43.27 -39.65
CA LYS A 426 -15.36 -44.58 -39.35
C LYS A 426 -16.11 -45.74 -40.00
N GLY A 427 -17.43 -45.63 -40.15
CA GLY A 427 -18.24 -46.64 -40.84
C GLY A 427 -17.98 -46.69 -42.35
N VAL A 428 -17.66 -45.55 -42.97
CA VAL A 428 -17.36 -45.44 -44.41
C VAL A 428 -15.98 -45.98 -44.78
N THR A 429 -15.02 -46.06 -43.84
CA THR A 429 -13.67 -46.61 -44.09
C THR A 429 -13.55 -48.12 -43.85
N ALA A 430 -14.61 -48.77 -43.38
CA ALA A 430 -14.63 -50.20 -43.04
C ALA A 430 -15.40 -51.09 -44.04
N GLY A 431 -15.99 -50.51 -45.10
CA GLY A 431 -16.58 -51.23 -46.24
C GLY A 431 -15.83 -50.89 -47.52
#